data_AF-A0A7Y6X4L5-F1
#
_entry.id   AF-A0A7Y6X4L5-F1
#
_cell.length_a   1.000
_cell.length_b   1.000
_cell.length_c   1.000
_cell.angle_alpha   90.00
_cell.angle_beta   90.00
_cell.angle_gamma   90.00
#
_symmetry.space_group_name_H-M   'P 1'
#
loop_
_entity.id
_entity.type
_entity.pdbx_description
1 polymer ?
#
loop_
_entity_poly.entity_id
_entity_poly.type
_entity_poly.pdbx_seq_one_letter_code
_entity_poly.pdbx_strand_id
1 'polypeptide(L)'
;MSLRRALLTIVLTSTSLLTACALRPTYKELVAPPNAANITPGQMVALRVVDGSGKPVEGARVRAGEGRTRLNVLSDADGLVKLEANEALLKENPLVEVVLPKGVTSYRLQLAPSGEAPATLETAPQAPAAPEPAPATETPATDAPATTPEAAPSPVQQPSATPGT
;
A
#
# COMPACT_ATOMS: atom_id res chain seq x y z
N MET A 1 16.78 50.89 -18.13
CA MET A 1 16.91 49.61 -17.38
C MET A 1 18.39 49.34 -17.13
N SER A 2 18.79 48.89 -15.93
CA SER A 2 20.21 48.60 -15.63
C SER A 2 20.60 47.20 -16.13
N LEU A 3 21.77 47.08 -16.75
CA LEU A 3 22.34 45.81 -17.23
C LEU A 3 22.37 44.73 -16.13
N ARG A 4 22.68 45.13 -14.89
CA ARG A 4 22.67 44.23 -13.72
C ARG A 4 21.28 43.69 -13.41
N ARG A 5 20.23 44.50 -13.55
CA ARG A 5 18.83 44.06 -13.34
C ARG A 5 18.40 43.10 -14.44
N ALA A 6 18.72 43.40 -15.71
CA ALA A 6 18.40 42.53 -16.84
C ALA A 6 19.06 41.13 -16.71
N LEU A 7 20.36 41.09 -16.37
CA LEU A 7 21.07 39.83 -16.09
C LEU A 7 20.42 39.04 -14.94
N LEU A 8 20.06 39.70 -13.83
CA LEU A 8 19.40 39.05 -12.69
C LEU A 8 18.04 38.46 -13.06
N THR A 9 17.24 39.16 -13.88
CA THR A 9 15.95 38.64 -14.38
C THR A 9 16.14 37.46 -15.33
N ILE A 10 17.11 37.52 -16.25
CA ILE A 10 17.42 36.41 -17.16
C ILE A 10 17.85 35.18 -16.36
N VAL A 11 18.74 35.34 -15.37
CA VAL A 11 19.13 34.24 -14.48
C VAL A 11 17.89 33.68 -13.76
N LEU A 12 17.10 34.50 -13.05
CA LEU A 12 15.91 34.02 -12.32
C LEU A 12 14.90 33.27 -13.21
N THR A 13 14.63 33.76 -14.42
CA THR A 13 13.72 33.11 -15.36
C THR A 13 14.30 31.82 -15.96
N SER A 14 15.60 31.77 -16.23
CA SER A 14 16.24 30.55 -16.72
C SER A 14 16.30 29.46 -15.66
N THR A 15 16.59 29.79 -14.39
CA THR A 15 16.60 28.80 -13.30
C THR A 15 15.21 28.25 -12.98
N SER A 16 14.15 29.07 -13.12
CA SER A 16 12.76 28.62 -12.91
C SER A 16 12.24 27.75 -14.06
N LEU A 17 12.63 28.04 -15.30
CA LEU A 17 12.33 27.18 -16.45
C LEU A 17 13.04 25.82 -16.35
N LEU A 18 14.31 25.80 -15.92
CA LEU A 18 15.08 24.56 -15.76
C LEU A 18 14.55 23.65 -14.64
N THR A 19 14.03 24.22 -13.55
CA THR A 19 13.45 23.42 -12.45
C THR A 19 12.09 22.80 -12.80
N ALA A 20 11.32 23.39 -13.71
CA ALA A 20 10.05 22.82 -14.17
C ALA A 20 10.20 21.51 -14.96
N CYS A 21 11.32 21.31 -15.66
CA CYS A 21 11.56 20.11 -16.47
C CYS A 21 11.98 18.86 -15.67
N ALA A 22 12.37 19.02 -14.39
CA ALA A 22 12.89 17.93 -13.55
C ALA A 22 11.80 17.14 -12.79
N LEU A 23 10.52 17.48 -12.97
CA LEU A 23 9.39 16.92 -12.19
C LEU A 23 8.77 15.64 -12.76
N ARG A 24 9.30 15.08 -13.86
CA ARG A 24 8.85 13.78 -14.39
C ARG A 24 9.65 12.66 -13.70
N PRO A 25 9.01 11.74 -12.96
CA PRO A 25 9.72 10.66 -12.31
C PRO A 25 10.29 9.67 -13.33
N THR A 26 11.43 9.07 -13.02
CA THR A 26 11.96 7.95 -13.82
C THR A 26 11.21 6.66 -13.49
N TYR A 27 11.25 5.70 -14.41
CA TYR A 27 10.55 4.44 -14.23
C TYR A 27 10.98 3.69 -12.95
N LYS A 28 12.28 3.71 -12.59
CA LYS A 28 12.79 3.16 -11.32
C LYS A 28 12.16 3.80 -10.10
N GLU A 29 11.98 5.11 -10.07
CA GLU A 29 11.37 5.82 -8.93
C GLU A 29 9.91 5.41 -8.69
N LEU A 30 9.24 4.89 -9.72
CA LEU A 30 7.86 4.41 -9.61
C LEU A 30 7.75 2.94 -9.20
N VAL A 31 8.71 2.09 -9.58
CA VAL A 31 8.69 0.64 -9.26
C VAL A 31 9.61 0.25 -8.09
N ALA A 32 10.46 1.17 -7.60
CA ALA A 32 11.04 1.13 -6.26
C ALA A 32 10.26 2.05 -5.32
N PRO A 33 9.31 1.53 -4.53
CA PRO A 33 8.82 2.24 -3.36
C PRO A 33 10.00 2.69 -2.47
N PRO A 34 9.92 3.84 -1.77
CA PRO A 34 11.03 4.35 -0.95
C PRO A 34 11.45 3.42 0.20
N ASN A 35 10.63 2.41 0.52
CA ASN A 35 10.91 1.38 1.54
C ASN A 35 11.33 0.02 0.95
N ALA A 36 11.44 -0.11 -0.38
CA ALA A 36 11.82 -1.37 -1.02
C ALA A 36 13.35 -1.48 -1.13
N ALA A 37 13.95 -2.40 -0.35
CA ALA A 37 15.40 -2.58 -0.32
C ALA A 37 15.99 -3.04 -1.67
N ASN A 38 15.21 -3.75 -2.48
CA ASN A 38 15.56 -4.15 -3.86
C ASN A 38 14.29 -4.20 -4.72
N ILE A 39 14.41 -3.92 -6.02
CA ILE A 39 13.36 -4.16 -7.01
C ILE A 39 13.55 -5.58 -7.57
N THR A 40 12.52 -6.42 -7.52
CA THR A 40 12.56 -7.73 -8.18
C THR A 40 11.92 -7.63 -9.56
N PRO A 41 12.56 -8.12 -10.65
CA PRO A 41 11.90 -8.23 -11.95
C PRO A 41 10.57 -9.00 -11.88
N GLY A 42 9.55 -8.53 -12.59
CA GLY A 42 8.18 -9.07 -12.53
C GLY A 42 7.37 -8.66 -11.30
N GLN A 43 7.94 -7.89 -10.36
CA GLN A 43 7.20 -7.34 -9.23
C GLN A 43 6.12 -6.36 -9.71
N MET A 44 4.89 -6.52 -9.21
CA MET A 44 3.77 -5.63 -9.49
C MET A 44 3.69 -4.50 -8.47
N VAL A 45 3.62 -3.26 -8.94
CA VAL A 45 3.40 -2.06 -8.12
C VAL A 45 2.12 -1.35 -8.59
N ALA A 46 1.23 -1.05 -7.66
CA ALA A 46 0.05 -0.23 -7.91
C ALA A 46 0.35 1.26 -7.64
N LEU A 47 0.05 2.10 -8.61
CA LEU A 47 0.05 3.56 -8.47
C LEU A 47 -1.36 4.10 -8.63
N ARG A 48 -1.72 5.14 -7.87
CA ARG A 48 -2.95 5.92 -8.10
C ARG A 48 -2.59 7.25 -8.74
N VAL A 49 -3.21 7.57 -9.87
CA VAL A 49 -3.22 8.90 -10.47
C VAL A 49 -4.34 9.70 -9.80
N VAL A 50 -3.97 10.79 -9.12
CA VAL A 50 -4.93 11.72 -8.52
C VAL A 50 -4.78 13.12 -9.13
N ASP A 51 -5.86 13.88 -9.20
CA ASP A 51 -5.86 15.26 -9.67
C ASP A 51 -5.37 16.26 -8.60
N GLY A 52 -5.34 17.55 -8.95
CA GLY A 52 -4.99 18.63 -8.01
C GLY A 52 -5.94 18.80 -6.81
N SER A 53 -7.12 18.17 -6.83
CA SER A 53 -8.07 18.10 -5.70
C SER A 53 -7.95 16.81 -4.88
N GLY A 54 -7.05 15.90 -5.27
CA GLY A 54 -6.85 14.59 -4.64
C GLY A 54 -7.85 13.51 -5.09
N LYS A 55 -8.68 13.77 -6.11
CA LYS A 55 -9.62 12.79 -6.65
C LYS A 55 -8.92 11.84 -7.63
N PRO A 56 -9.33 10.56 -7.71
CA PRO A 56 -8.80 9.64 -8.71
C PRO A 56 -9.10 10.12 -10.14
N VAL A 57 -8.16 9.90 -11.06
CA VAL A 57 -8.29 10.27 -12.48
C VAL A 57 -8.46 9.02 -13.32
N GLU A 58 -9.66 8.77 -13.82
CA GLU A 58 -9.94 7.70 -14.77
C GLU A 58 -9.39 8.03 -16.17
N GLY A 59 -8.85 7.03 -16.88
CA GLY A 59 -8.43 7.16 -18.27
C GLY A 59 -7.17 7.99 -18.52
N ALA A 60 -6.43 8.37 -17.48
CA ALA A 60 -5.09 8.93 -17.63
C ALA A 60 -4.13 7.86 -18.18
N ARG A 61 -3.32 8.23 -19.15
CA ARG A 61 -2.43 7.30 -19.87
C ARG A 61 -1.00 7.44 -19.40
N VAL A 62 -0.51 6.45 -18.68
CA VAL A 62 0.87 6.35 -18.20
C VAL A 62 1.74 5.69 -19.27
N ARG A 63 2.83 6.35 -19.65
CA ARG A 63 3.76 5.95 -20.71
C ARG A 63 5.20 6.02 -20.23
N ALA A 64 6.02 5.09 -20.70
CA ALA A 64 7.46 5.10 -20.48
C ALA A 64 8.17 4.29 -21.58
N GLY A 65 9.42 4.65 -21.91
CA GLY A 65 10.23 3.95 -22.90
C GLY A 65 9.86 4.24 -24.35
N GLU A 66 10.70 3.77 -25.28
CA GLU A 66 10.59 4.07 -26.71
C GLU A 66 10.74 2.80 -27.58
N GLY A 67 10.24 2.88 -28.81
CA GLY A 67 10.39 1.79 -29.79
C GLY A 67 9.74 0.47 -29.36
N ARG A 68 10.58 -0.55 -29.11
CA ARG A 68 10.15 -1.92 -28.75
C ARG A 68 9.88 -2.08 -27.25
N THR A 69 10.62 -1.37 -26.40
CA THR A 69 10.48 -1.43 -24.94
C THR A 69 9.59 -0.26 -24.50
N ARG A 70 8.28 -0.49 -24.36
CA ARG A 70 7.35 0.59 -23.98
C ARG A 70 6.28 0.16 -22.98
N LEU A 71 6.06 0.99 -21.98
CA LEU A 71 4.90 0.98 -21.11
C LEU A 71 3.82 1.90 -21.72
N ASN A 72 2.57 1.45 -21.73
CA ASN A 72 1.42 2.27 -22.13
C ASN A 72 0.15 1.70 -21.49
N VAL A 73 -0.18 2.17 -20.28
CA VAL A 73 -1.29 1.69 -19.45
C VAL A 73 -2.27 2.83 -19.18
N LEU A 74 -3.55 2.52 -19.07
CA LEU A 74 -4.59 3.48 -18.67
C LEU A 74 -4.92 3.28 -17.19
N SER A 75 -5.24 4.37 -16.49
CA SER A 75 -5.84 4.29 -15.16
C SER A 75 -7.32 3.87 -15.24
N ASP A 76 -7.74 3.06 -14.26
CA ASP A 76 -9.14 2.67 -14.07
C ASP A 76 -9.96 3.75 -13.33
N ALA A 77 -11.22 3.45 -13.00
CA ALA A 77 -12.14 4.36 -12.31
C ALA A 77 -11.63 4.81 -10.91
N ASP A 78 -10.80 3.99 -10.26
CA ASP A 78 -10.11 4.33 -9.01
C ASP A 78 -8.82 5.14 -9.25
N GLY A 79 -8.51 5.48 -10.51
CA GLY A 79 -7.26 6.11 -10.90
C GLY A 79 -6.07 5.16 -10.81
N LEU A 80 -6.27 3.86 -10.61
CA LEU A 80 -5.19 2.90 -10.38
C LEU A 80 -4.55 2.44 -11.69
N VAL A 81 -3.23 2.31 -11.65
CA VAL A 81 -2.36 1.85 -12.74
C VAL A 81 -1.45 0.78 -12.16
N LYS A 82 -1.44 -0.40 -12.76
CA LYS A 82 -0.57 -1.51 -12.36
C LYS A 82 0.68 -1.51 -13.24
N LEU A 83 1.85 -1.37 -12.63
CA LEU A 83 3.15 -1.40 -13.29
C LEU A 83 3.88 -2.67 -12.87
N GLU A 84 4.20 -3.52 -13.84
CA GLU A 84 5.14 -4.62 -13.67
C GLU A 84 6.57 -4.05 -13.76
N ALA A 85 7.48 -4.51 -12.90
CA ALA A 85 8.91 -4.19 -12.91
C ALA A 85 9.64 -4.96 -14.03
N ASN A 86 9.62 -4.42 -15.24
CA ASN A 86 10.22 -5.00 -16.44
C ASN A 86 11.72 -4.71 -16.53
N GLU A 87 12.55 -5.73 -16.76
CA GLU A 87 14.02 -5.58 -16.80
C GLU A 87 14.55 -4.58 -17.83
N ALA A 88 13.93 -4.52 -19.02
CA ALA A 88 14.38 -3.62 -20.07
C ALA A 88 14.05 -2.15 -19.73
N LEU A 89 12.86 -1.88 -19.21
CA LEU A 89 12.51 -0.56 -18.68
C LEU A 89 13.34 -0.19 -17.44
N LEU A 90 13.68 -1.15 -16.57
CA LEU A 90 14.62 -0.93 -15.46
C LEU A 90 16.03 -0.61 -15.95
N LYS A 91 16.48 -1.23 -17.05
CA LYS A 91 17.81 -0.98 -17.63
C LYS A 91 17.90 0.37 -18.33
N GLU A 92 16.91 0.70 -19.15
CA GLU A 92 16.82 1.98 -19.88
C GLU A 92 16.48 3.15 -18.94
N ASN A 93 15.76 2.90 -17.85
CA ASN A 93 15.22 3.88 -16.90
C ASN A 93 14.61 5.15 -17.54
N PRO A 94 13.66 5.02 -18.48
CA PRO A 94 13.07 6.15 -19.15
C PRO A 94 12.25 7.03 -18.19
N LEU A 95 12.06 8.29 -18.58
CA LEU A 95 11.10 9.19 -17.93
C LEU A 95 9.67 8.66 -18.13
N VAL A 96 8.84 8.82 -17.11
CA VAL A 96 7.42 8.46 -17.17
C VAL A 96 6.59 9.68 -17.50
N GLU A 97 5.76 9.57 -18.52
CA GLU A 97 4.80 10.58 -18.96
C GLU A 97 3.38 10.15 -18.59
N VAL A 98 2.61 11.06 -18.00
CA VAL A 98 1.17 10.87 -17.75
C VAL A 98 0.41 11.84 -18.65
N VAL A 99 -0.29 11.29 -19.64
CA VAL A 99 -1.18 12.07 -20.52
C VAL A 99 -2.57 12.08 -19.89
N LEU A 100 -3.02 13.26 -19.48
CA LEU A 100 -4.28 13.47 -18.78
C LEU A 100 -5.48 13.45 -19.73
N PRO A 101 -6.67 13.01 -19.27
CA PRO A 101 -7.91 13.18 -20.00
C PRO A 101 -8.32 14.66 -20.05
N LYS A 102 -9.26 14.99 -20.95
CA LYS A 102 -9.79 16.36 -21.07
C LYS A 102 -10.44 16.80 -19.76
N GLY A 103 -10.13 18.03 -19.33
CA GLY A 103 -10.67 18.63 -18.10
C GLY A 103 -9.75 18.51 -16.88
N VAL A 104 -8.74 17.63 -16.90
CA VAL A 104 -7.75 17.51 -15.81
C VAL A 104 -6.46 18.25 -16.21
N THR A 105 -6.03 19.20 -15.38
CA THR A 105 -4.89 20.09 -15.68
C THR A 105 -3.65 19.85 -14.83
N SER A 106 -3.80 19.14 -13.71
CA SER A 106 -2.72 18.82 -12.77
C SER A 106 -2.95 17.43 -12.19
N TYR A 107 -1.87 16.75 -11.82
CA TYR A 107 -1.92 15.41 -11.24
C TYR A 107 -0.79 15.16 -10.24
N ARG A 108 -0.93 14.09 -9.47
CA ARG A 108 0.12 13.47 -8.66
C ARG A 108 0.02 11.95 -8.79
N LEU A 109 1.16 11.27 -8.75
CA LEU A 109 1.22 9.82 -8.57
C LEU A 109 1.37 9.51 -7.08
N GLN A 110 0.55 8.59 -6.58
CA GLN A 110 0.64 8.04 -5.23
C GLN A 110 0.93 6.54 -5.32
N LEU A 111 1.77 6.01 -4.45
CA LEU A 111 1.89 4.57 -4.26
C LEU A 111 0.60 4.07 -3.60
N ALA A 112 -0.14 3.19 -4.29
CA ALA A 112 -1.27 2.51 -3.68
C ALA A 112 -0.75 1.24 -2.99
N PRO A 113 -1.13 0.98 -1.71
CA PRO A 113 -0.84 -0.30 -1.10
C PRO A 113 -1.48 -1.39 -1.95
N SER A 114 -0.67 -2.31 -2.45
CA SER A 114 -1.12 -3.39 -3.34
C SER A 114 -1.82 -4.48 -2.52
N GLY A 115 -2.99 -4.18 -1.98
CA GLY A 115 -3.76 -5.13 -1.17
C GLY A 115 -4.54 -4.58 0.03
N GLU A 116 -4.72 -3.27 0.21
CA GLU A 116 -5.71 -2.79 1.18
C GLU A 116 -6.42 -1.52 0.70
N ALA A 117 -7.75 -1.51 0.78
CA ALA A 117 -8.53 -0.29 0.56
C ALA A 117 -8.14 0.74 1.63
N PRO A 118 -8.21 2.06 1.36
CA PRO A 118 -7.99 3.04 2.40
C PRO A 118 -9.06 2.84 3.47
N ALA A 119 -8.66 2.28 4.61
CA ALA A 119 -9.44 2.37 5.83
C ALA A 119 -9.74 3.85 6.04
N THR A 120 -11.02 4.21 6.02
CA THR A 120 -11.47 5.54 6.38
C THR A 120 -10.86 5.85 7.74
N LEU A 121 -10.06 6.91 7.83
CA LEU A 121 -9.78 7.58 9.10
C LEU A 121 -11.06 8.32 9.52
N GLU A 122 -12.08 7.51 9.78
CA GLU A 122 -13.31 7.95 10.40
C GLU A 122 -12.96 8.24 11.85
N THR A 123 -13.03 9.53 12.20
CA THR A 123 -12.77 10.05 13.54
C THR A 123 -13.80 9.48 14.52
N ALA A 124 -13.53 8.27 15.02
CA ALA A 124 -14.26 7.70 16.14
C ALA A 124 -14.09 8.64 17.34
N PRO A 125 -15.16 9.24 17.89
CA PRO A 125 -15.03 10.14 19.03
C PRO A 125 -14.44 9.41 20.23
N GLN A 126 -13.42 10.02 20.85
CA GLN A 126 -12.93 9.54 22.15
C GLN A 126 -14.04 9.70 23.19
N ALA A 127 -14.69 8.60 23.54
CA ALA A 127 -15.50 8.51 24.75
C ALA A 127 -14.56 8.47 25.97
N PRO A 128 -14.71 9.36 26.97
CA PRO A 128 -13.82 9.41 28.13
C PRO A 128 -13.84 8.16 29.02
N ALA A 129 -12.79 7.98 29.81
CA ALA A 129 -12.48 6.76 30.55
C ALA A 129 -13.23 6.59 31.89
N ALA A 130 -13.45 5.31 32.24
CA ALA A 130 -13.62 4.76 33.61
C ALA A 130 -14.90 5.15 34.40
N PRO A 131 -15.29 4.42 35.47
CA PRO A 131 -14.61 3.28 36.12
C PRO A 131 -15.46 1.99 36.30
N GLU A 132 -14.80 0.96 36.85
CA GLU A 132 -15.37 -0.28 37.39
C GLU A 132 -16.39 -0.01 38.51
N PRO A 133 -17.45 -0.83 38.63
CA PRO A 133 -17.58 -1.61 39.88
C PRO A 133 -18.18 -3.02 39.70
N ALA A 134 -17.60 -4.02 40.38
CA ALA A 134 -18.36 -5.16 40.90
C ALA A 134 -19.01 -4.76 42.24
N PRO A 135 -20.21 -5.28 42.57
CA PRO A 135 -20.26 -6.31 43.62
C PRO A 135 -21.34 -7.40 43.39
N ALA A 136 -21.47 -8.31 44.37
CA ALA A 136 -22.07 -9.65 44.27
C ALA A 136 -23.53 -9.76 44.79
N THR A 137 -23.93 -11.02 45.08
CA THR A 137 -25.18 -11.51 45.75
C THR A 137 -26.42 -11.57 44.83
N GLU A 138 -27.30 -12.60 44.85
CA GLU A 138 -27.60 -13.61 45.89
C GLU A 138 -27.85 -15.05 45.37
N THR A 139 -27.51 -16.05 46.19
CA THR A 139 -28.09 -17.42 46.24
C THR A 139 -28.95 -17.51 47.51
N PRO A 140 -30.01 -18.35 47.61
CA PRO A 140 -29.85 -19.81 47.86
C PRO A 140 -31.00 -20.64 47.20
N ALA A 141 -31.16 -21.97 47.36
CA ALA A 141 -30.63 -22.93 48.32
C ALA A 141 -30.64 -24.39 47.77
N THR A 142 -29.78 -25.25 48.35
CA THR A 142 -30.04 -26.65 48.75
C THR A 142 -30.55 -27.66 47.68
N ASP A 143 -29.91 -28.80 47.42
CA ASP A 143 -29.34 -29.72 48.42
C ASP A 143 -27.97 -30.34 48.08
N ALA A 144 -27.33 -30.90 49.11
CA ALA A 144 -26.02 -31.56 49.11
C ALA A 144 -26.23 -33.10 49.34
N PRO A 145 -25.22 -33.98 49.55
CA PRO A 145 -23.79 -33.71 49.76
C PRO A 145 -22.77 -34.60 49.01
N ALA A 146 -21.53 -34.08 48.97
CA ALA A 146 -20.20 -34.73 49.01
C ALA A 146 -20.05 -36.20 48.56
N THR A 147 -19.08 -36.52 47.69
CA THR A 147 -17.68 -36.70 48.14
C THR A 147 -16.66 -36.76 46.99
N THR A 148 -15.47 -36.24 47.27
CA THR A 148 -14.16 -36.46 46.61
C THR A 148 -13.29 -37.18 47.68
N PRO A 149 -12.22 -37.98 47.40
CA PRO A 149 -11.35 -37.93 46.21
C PRO A 149 -10.73 -39.28 45.71
N GLU A 150 -9.87 -39.15 44.70
CA GLU A 150 -8.62 -39.93 44.49
C GLU A 150 -8.63 -41.40 44.01
N ALA A 151 -7.46 -41.80 43.46
CA ALA A 151 -6.96 -43.15 43.14
C ALA A 151 -7.41 -43.89 41.85
N ALA A 152 -6.43 -44.12 40.97
CA ALA A 152 -6.32 -45.29 40.06
C ALA A 152 -5.85 -46.54 40.88
N PRO A 153 -5.71 -47.80 40.35
CA PRO A 153 -5.65 -48.22 38.93
C PRO A 153 -6.25 -49.61 38.51
N SER A 154 -6.39 -49.85 37.20
CA SER A 154 -6.31 -51.18 36.50
C SER A 154 -7.38 -52.26 36.86
N PRO A 155 -7.43 -53.50 36.25
CA PRO A 155 -6.59 -54.12 35.21
C PRO A 155 -7.28 -54.94 34.07
N VAL A 156 -6.48 -55.27 33.03
CA VAL A 156 -6.46 -56.45 32.10
C VAL A 156 -7.71 -57.19 31.59
N GLN A 157 -7.75 -57.43 30.27
CA GLN A 157 -7.52 -58.79 29.71
C GLN A 157 -7.21 -58.85 28.19
N GLN A 158 -6.06 -59.44 27.86
CA GLN A 158 -5.71 -60.15 26.61
C GLN A 158 -6.03 -61.67 26.82
N PRO A 159 -5.90 -62.62 25.86
CA PRO A 159 -4.94 -62.77 24.75
C PRO A 159 -5.64 -62.64 23.36
N SER A 160 -5.12 -62.99 22.17
CA SER A 160 -3.98 -63.81 21.67
C SER A 160 -3.33 -63.13 20.43
N ALA A 161 -2.44 -63.68 19.58
CA ALA A 161 -1.82 -65.01 19.44
C ALA A 161 -0.37 -64.90 18.91
N THR A 162 0.33 -66.03 19.05
CA THR A 162 1.77 -66.36 18.99
C THR A 162 2.35 -66.46 17.54
N PRO A 163 3.61 -66.92 17.26
CA PRO A 163 4.66 -66.04 16.69
C PRO A 163 5.42 -66.62 15.45
N GLY A 164 6.52 -65.98 15.07
CA GLY A 164 7.60 -66.51 14.20
C GLY A 164 8.30 -65.39 13.42
N THR A 165 9.64 -65.28 13.36
CA THR A 165 10.72 -66.10 13.95
C THR A 165 11.91 -65.21 14.27
#